data_AF-A0A973FIK4-F1
#
_entry.id   AF-A0A973FIK4-F1
#
_cell.length_a   1.000
_cell.length_b   1.000
_cell.length_c   1.000
_cell.angle_alpha   90.00
_cell.angle_beta   90.00
_cell.angle_gamma   90.00
#
_symmetry.space_group_name_H-M   'P 1'
#
loop_
_entity.id
_entity.type
_entity.pdbx_description
1 polymer ?
#
loop_
_entity_poly.entity_id
_entity_poly.type
_entity_poly.pdbx_seq_one_letter_code
_entity_poly.pdbx_strand_id
1 'polypeptide(L)' 'MSKLYDVIVVGGGHAGCEAALAAARMGCETLLFNINLDSIALMSCNPAIGGLAKAQLVKEIDALGGEMGKIADRTAV' A
#
# COMPACT_ATOMS: atom_id res chain seq x y z
N MET A 1 -26.12 -13.06 -5.88
CA MET A 1 -26.21 -11.87 -5.02
C MET A 1 -24.94 -11.05 -5.18
N SER A 2 -25.04 -9.75 -5.37
CA SER A 2 -23.89 -8.83 -5.35
C SER A 2 -23.35 -8.74 -3.92
N LYS A 3 -22.05 -8.94 -3.73
CA LYS A 3 -21.40 -8.69 -2.45
C LYS A 3 -21.26 -7.17 -2.27
N LEU A 4 -21.69 -6.66 -1.11
CA LEU A 4 -21.46 -5.27 -0.70
C LEU A 4 -20.08 -5.17 -0.06
N TYR A 5 -19.39 -4.05 -0.27
CA TYR A 5 -18.12 -3.72 0.34
C TYR A 5 -18.24 -2.35 0.98
N ASP A 6 -17.60 -2.16 2.12
CA ASP A 6 -17.54 -0.86 2.80
C ASP A 6 -16.60 0.10 2.07
N VAL A 7 -15.47 -0.44 1.56
CA VAL A 7 -14.44 0.32 0.85
C VAL A 7 -14.03 -0.41 -0.41
N ILE A 8 -14.04 0.30 -1.54
CA ILE A 8 -13.48 -0.20 -2.80
C ILE A 8 -12.27 0.68 -3.15
N VAL A 9 -11.09 0.06 -3.22
CA VAL A 9 -9.85 0.69 -3.65
C VAL A 9 -9.59 0.32 -5.10
N VAL A 10 -9.50 1.33 -5.97
CA VAL A 10 -9.27 1.14 -7.40
C VAL A 10 -7.80 1.45 -7.73
N GLY A 11 -7.02 0.39 -7.97
CA GLY A 11 -5.61 0.43 -8.33
C GLY A 11 -4.71 -0.12 -7.21
N GLY A 12 -3.91 -1.13 -7.53
CA GLY A 12 -2.97 -1.81 -6.62
C GLY A 12 -1.58 -1.18 -6.55
N GLY A 13 -1.45 0.14 -6.75
CA GLY A 13 -0.18 0.85 -6.61
C GLY A 13 0.23 1.09 -5.15
N HIS A 14 1.33 1.79 -4.91
CA HIS A 14 1.82 2.11 -3.55
C HIS A 14 0.74 2.73 -2.66
N ALA A 15 0.02 3.74 -3.15
CA ALA A 15 -1.07 4.38 -2.42
C ALA A 15 -2.28 3.45 -2.21
N GLY A 16 -2.63 2.65 -3.22
CA GLY A 16 -3.75 1.72 -3.13
C GLY A 16 -3.51 0.57 -2.16
N CYS A 17 -2.27 0.08 -2.08
CA CYS A 17 -1.89 -0.93 -1.08
C CYS A 17 -2.06 -0.40 0.34
N GLU A 18 -1.52 0.79 0.64
CA GLU A 18 -1.68 1.41 1.95
C GLU A 18 -3.16 1.68 2.28
N ALA A 19 -3.94 2.21 1.32
CA ALA A 19 -5.36 2.46 1.52
C ALA A 19 -6.15 1.17 1.79
N ALA A 20 -5.91 0.11 1.01
CA ALA A 20 -6.61 -1.16 1.17
C ALA A 20 -6.23 -1.86 2.48
N LEU A 21 -4.95 -1.83 2.85
CA LEU A 21 -4.46 -2.38 4.11
C LEU A 21 -5.03 -1.62 5.31
N ALA A 22 -5.03 -0.29 5.26
CA ALA A 22 -5.60 0.53 6.31
C ALA A 22 -7.09 0.25 6.52
N ALA A 23 -7.90 0.27 5.45
CA ALA A 23 -9.33 -0.01 5.51
C ALA A 23 -9.62 -1.43 6.05
N ALA A 24 -8.92 -2.44 5.53
CA ALA A 24 -9.09 -3.82 5.98
C ALA A 24 -8.71 -4.01 7.46
N ARG A 25 -7.63 -3.36 7.92
CA ARG A 25 -7.18 -3.42 9.33
C ARG A 25 -8.10 -2.69 10.30
N MET A 26 -8.85 -1.69 9.81
CA MET A 26 -9.91 -1.02 10.58
C MET A 26 -11.21 -1.83 10.64
N GLY A 27 -11.25 -3.01 10.02
CA GLY A 27 -12.40 -3.92 10.06
C GLY A 27 -13.42 -3.72 8.93
N CYS A 28 -13.11 -2.88 7.92
CA CYS A 28 -13.97 -2.68 6.76
C CYS A 28 -13.87 -3.86 5.78
N GLU A 29 -15.00 -4.34 5.27
CA GLU A 29 -15.00 -5.24 4.10
C GLU A 29 -14.46 -4.48 2.88
N THR A 30 -13.19 -4.75 2.54
CA THR A 30 -12.43 -3.96 1.57
C THR A 30 -12.15 -4.78 0.31
N LEU A 31 -12.50 -4.21 -0.86
CA LEU A 31 -12.13 -4.74 -2.17
C LEU A 31 -10.98 -3.92 -2.76
N LEU A 32 -9.85 -4.56 -3.04
CA LEU A 32 -8.80 -3.98 -3.89
C LEU A 32 -8.95 -4.50 -5.31
N PHE A 33 -9.20 -3.60 -6.25
CA PHE A 33 -9.22 -3.90 -7.67
C PHE A 33 -7.91 -3.45 -8.32
N ASN A 34 -7.31 -4.29 -9.16
CA ASN A 34 -6.17 -3.91 -9.99
C ASN A 34 -6.29 -4.55 -11.38
N ILE A 35 -5.81 -3.85 -12.41
CA ILE A 35 -5.89 -4.34 -13.80
C ILE A 35 -5.01 -5.58 -14.00
N ASN A 36 -3.83 -5.61 -13.39
CA ASN A 36 -2.91 -6.74 -13.41
C ASN A 36 -2.44 -7.07 -11.99
N LEU A 37 -2.74 -8.26 -11.49
CA LEU A 37 -2.35 -8.67 -10.14
C LEU A 37 -0.82 -8.85 -10.00
N ASP A 38 -0.10 -9.12 -11.09
CA ASP A 38 1.36 -9.24 -11.08
C ASP A 38 2.07 -7.90 -10.89
N SER A 39 1.37 -6.77 -11.07
CA SER A 39 1.93 -5.42 -10.97
C SER A 39 1.58 -4.70 -9.67
N ILE A 40 1.13 -5.42 -8.64
CA ILE A 40 0.81 -4.83 -7.34
C ILE A 40 2.08 -4.25 -6.71
N ALA A 41 2.00 -3.00 -6.25
CA ALA A 41 3.10 -2.25 -5.64
C ALA A 41 4.41 -2.22 -6.47
N LEU A 42 4.31 -2.30 -7.80
CA LEU A 42 5.47 -2.26 -8.68
C LEU A 42 6.20 -0.90 -8.59
N MET A 43 7.50 -0.95 -8.35
CA MET A 43 8.38 0.23 -8.36
C MET A 43 8.74 0.62 -9.80
N SER A 44 7.88 1.42 -10.45
CA SER A 44 7.99 1.74 -11.88
C SER A 44 9.09 2.74 -12.27
N CYS A 45 9.70 3.42 -11.31
CA CYS A 45 10.70 4.47 -11.57
C CYS A 45 12.10 4.01 -11.18
N ASN A 46 12.38 3.98 -9.88
CA ASN A 46 13.68 3.58 -9.33
C ASN A 46 13.49 2.59 -8.18
N PRO A 47 14.40 1.62 -7.99
CA PRO A 47 14.29 0.60 -6.96
C PRO A 47 14.78 1.11 -5.59
N ALA A 48 14.27 2.26 -5.14
CA ALA A 48 14.63 2.83 -3.84
C ALA A 48 13.42 3.43 -3.11
N ILE A 49 13.36 3.21 -1.79
CA ILE A 49 12.38 3.79 -0.87
C ILE A 49 13.11 4.76 0.07
N GLY A 50 12.54 5.94 0.28
CA GLY A 50 13.12 6.98 1.14
C GLY A 50 13.99 8.01 0.38
N GLY A 51 15.04 8.49 1.05
CA GLY A 51 15.83 9.65 0.62
C GLY A 51 15.41 10.95 1.30
N LEU A 52 16.04 12.07 0.91
CA LEU A 52 15.74 13.38 1.51
C LEU A 52 14.25 13.71 1.36
N ALA A 53 13.61 14.16 2.45
CA ALA A 53 12.17 14.35 2.62
C ALA A 53 11.30 13.08 2.56
N LYS A 54 11.54 12.17 1.61
CA LYS A 54 10.73 10.94 1.46
C LYS A 54 10.89 9.96 2.62
N ALA A 55 12.07 9.87 3.23
CA ALA A 55 12.29 9.01 4.38
C ALA A 55 11.40 9.38 5.58
N GLN A 56 11.13 10.67 5.77
CA GLN A 56 10.22 11.14 6.80
C GLN A 56 8.79 10.63 6.53
N LEU A 57 8.30 10.76 5.29
CA LEU A 57 6.98 10.24 4.90
C LEU A 57 6.88 8.73 5.13
N VAL A 58 7.93 7.97 4.80
CA VAL A 58 7.96 6.51 5.03
C VAL A 58 7.85 6.21 6.53
N LYS A 59 8.53 6.97 7.39
CA LYS A 59 8.44 6.80 8.85
C LYS A 59 7.11 7.28 9.44
N GLU A 60 6.49 8.30 8.87
CA GLU A 60 5.12 8.71 9.23
C GLU A 60 4.11 7.63 8.86
N ILE A 61 4.23 7.01 7.67
CA ILE A 61 3.41 5.86 7.25
C ILE A 61 3.59 4.69 8.23
N ASP A 62 4.83 4.36 8.60
CA ASP A 62 5.14 3.30 9.56
C ASP A 62 4.53 3.58 10.94
N ALA A 63 4.64 4.82 11.44
CA ALA A 63 4.04 5.25 12.71
C ALA A 63 2.50 5.16 12.71
N LEU A 64 1.86 5.35 11.56
CA LEU A 64 0.41 5.16 11.38
C LEU A 64 0.00 3.70 11.19
N GLY A 65 0.96 2.77 11.20
CA GLY A 65 0.70 1.33 11.04
C GLY A 65 0.64 0.86 9.58
N GLY A 66 1.13 1.66 8.63
CA GLY A 66 1.29 1.27 7.23
C GLY A 66 2.37 0.19 7.02
N GLU A 67 2.58 -0.19 5.76
CA GLU A 67 3.48 -1.30 5.41
C GLU A 67 4.73 -0.88 4.63
N MET A 68 4.77 0.31 4.02
CA MET A 68 5.86 0.76 3.16
C MET A 68 7.23 0.65 3.83
N GLY A 69 7.35 1.11 5.09
CA GLY A 69 8.60 1.02 5.84
C GLY A 69 9.04 -0.41 6.10
N LYS A 70 8.12 -1.26 6.60
CA LYS A 70 8.40 -2.66 6.93
C LYS A 70 8.77 -3.49 5.71
N ILE A 71 8.09 -3.26 4.58
CA ILE A 71 8.40 -3.97 3.33
C ILE A 71 9.76 -3.53 2.81
N ALA A 72 10.05 -2.22 2.79
CA ALA A 72 11.36 -1.72 2.39
C ALA A 72 12.49 -2.33 3.23
N ASP A 73 12.33 -2.38 4.56
CA ASP A 73 13.32 -2.99 5.46
C ASP A 73 13.52 -4.49 5.20
N ARG A 74 12.46 -5.20 4.79
CA ARG A 74 12.51 -6.66 4.50
C ARG A 74 13.08 -7.01 3.14
N THR A 75 13.04 -6.10 2.18
CA THR A 75 13.41 -6.37 0.77
C THR A 75 14.61 -5.57 0.31
N ALA A 76 15.20 -4.73 1.17
CA ALA A 76 16.42 -4.01 0.86
C ALA A 76 17.60 -4.97 0.61
N VAL A 77 18.50 -4.55 -0.27
CA VAL A 77 19.75 -5.24 -0.60
C VAL A 77 20.95 -4.60 0.09
#